data_AF-A0A9R0TY32-F1
#
_entry.id   AF-A0A9R0TY32-F1
#
_cell.length_a   1.000
_cell.length_b   1.000
_cell.length_c   1.000
_cell.angle_alpha   90.00
_cell.angle_beta   90.00
_cell.angle_gamma   90.00
#
_symmetry.space_group_name_H-M   'P 1'
#
loop_
_entity.id
_entity.type
_entity.pdbx_description
1 polymer ?
#
loop_
_entity_poly.entity_id
_entity_poly.type
_entity_poly.pdbx_seq_one_letter_code
_entity_poly.pdbx_strand_id
1 'polypeptide(L)'
;MASSGGDESPSPAKPVLLHGDLDLWVVEARLLPNMDMFSEHIRRCFASCGTASSCAPRQPPPNSRGVGEAGSRRHHHRRIITSDPYVTLSVAGAVVARTAVIPNSQEPRWDEQFFVPLAHRATVLEFQVKDNDTFGAQLIGTASVPADRVVAAADELEEWVPIVGTSGKTYKPRTALFIRYRFRPFAANPVYRRGIPGDPDQQGVKDSYFPLRHGGKVTLYQDAHVNEGDLPDVELERGKKFEHNQCWEDICHAILEAHHMIYIVGWSIYDKVKLVREPSSSRPLPDGGELTLGELLKFKSQEGVRVCLLVWDDKTSHDKLFIKTGGVMGTHDEETRKFFKHSSVICVLSPRYASSKLSIFKQQVVGTLFTHHQKCVLVDTQASGNKRKVTAFVGGLDLCDGRYDTPQHRLFKDLDTVFENDFHNPTFSQAQKDRDNHGMICTVRLMDQLPMMS
;
A
#
# COMPACT_ATOMS: atom_id res chain seq x y z
N MET A 1 22.17 26.32 63.13
CA MET A 1 21.26 25.42 62.40
C MET A 1 20.69 26.19 61.22
N ALA A 2 21.12 25.86 60.02
CA ALA A 2 20.52 26.37 58.79
C ALA A 2 20.32 25.16 57.88
N SER A 3 19.06 24.81 57.63
CA SER A 3 18.67 23.71 56.74
C SER A 3 18.78 24.18 55.29
N SER A 4 19.64 23.54 54.52
CA SER A 4 19.68 23.66 53.07
C SER A 4 18.50 22.87 52.46
N GLY A 5 17.47 23.59 52.00
CA GLY A 5 16.45 23.02 51.13
C GLY A 5 17.05 22.76 49.75
N GLY A 6 17.25 21.48 49.43
CA GLY A 6 17.63 21.04 48.09
C GLY A 6 16.43 21.14 47.15
N ASP A 7 16.59 21.92 46.10
CA ASP A 7 15.68 22.01 44.96
C ASP A 7 15.85 20.74 44.11
N GLU A 8 15.04 19.71 44.37
CA GLU A 8 15.00 18.51 43.52
C GLU A 8 14.32 18.86 42.20
N SER A 9 15.14 19.14 41.19
CA SER A 9 14.69 19.13 39.79
C SER A 9 14.09 17.74 39.45
N PRO A 10 12.88 17.66 38.88
CA PRO A 10 12.25 16.37 38.58
C PRO A 10 13.09 15.62 37.55
N SER A 11 13.50 14.40 37.89
CA SER A 11 14.21 13.49 36.98
C SER A 11 13.41 13.32 35.69
N PRO A 12 14.07 13.27 34.50
CA PRO A 12 13.36 13.13 33.24
C PRO A 12 12.50 11.86 33.24
N ALA A 13 11.24 11.99 32.83
CA ALA A 13 10.30 10.89 32.75
C ALA A 13 10.91 9.75 31.91
N LYS A 14 10.99 8.55 32.48
CA LYS A 14 11.63 7.40 31.82
C LYS A 14 10.66 6.81 30.79
N PRO A 15 11.11 6.55 29.55
CA PRO A 15 10.27 5.88 28.56
C PRO A 15 9.85 4.48 29.01
N VAL A 16 8.57 4.15 28.87
CA VAL A 16 8.02 2.81 29.12
C VAL A 16 7.74 2.08 27.82
N LEU A 17 7.74 0.75 27.87
CA LEU A 17 7.41 -0.09 26.72
C LEU A 17 5.89 -0.26 26.61
N LEU A 18 5.30 0.32 25.59
CA LEU A 18 3.92 0.08 25.16
C LEU A 18 3.95 -1.09 24.17
N HIS A 19 3.88 -2.31 24.69
CA HIS A 19 3.77 -3.54 23.89
C HIS A 19 2.43 -4.22 24.15
N GLY A 20 1.51 -4.13 23.19
CA GLY A 20 0.12 -4.59 23.32
C GLY A 20 -0.83 -3.79 22.45
N ASP A 21 -2.13 -3.92 22.71
CA ASP A 21 -3.19 -3.26 21.92
C ASP A 21 -3.77 -2.07 22.65
N LEU A 22 -3.87 -0.94 21.96
CA LEU A 22 -4.60 0.24 22.42
C LEU A 22 -5.94 0.32 21.68
N ASP A 23 -7.03 0.04 22.41
CA ASP A 23 -8.38 0.39 21.97
C ASP A 23 -8.58 1.89 22.27
N LEU A 24 -8.73 2.71 21.23
CA LEU A 24 -8.82 4.17 21.35
C LEU A 24 -10.08 4.70 20.70
N TRP A 25 -10.77 5.60 21.39
CA TRP A 25 -11.80 6.47 20.83
C TRP A 25 -11.34 7.92 20.92
N VAL A 26 -11.33 8.58 19.78
CA VAL A 26 -11.21 10.04 19.69
C VAL A 26 -12.61 10.58 19.51
N VAL A 27 -13.16 11.16 20.57
CA VAL A 27 -14.60 11.47 20.65
C VAL A 27 -14.86 12.87 20.12
N GLU A 28 -14.38 13.89 20.82
CA GLU A 28 -14.62 15.30 20.47
C GLU A 28 -13.54 16.23 21.02
N ALA A 29 -13.44 17.44 20.47
CA ALA A 29 -12.67 18.53 21.05
C ALA A 29 -13.57 19.73 21.29
N ARG A 30 -13.20 20.56 22.27
CA ARG A 30 -13.96 21.78 22.58
C ARG A 30 -13.09 23.03 22.53
N LEU A 31 -13.70 24.14 22.12
CA LEU A 31 -13.10 25.48 22.14
C LEU A 31 -11.75 25.56 21.39
N LEU A 32 -11.63 24.90 20.23
CA LEU A 32 -10.44 25.02 19.40
C LEU A 32 -10.25 26.45 18.89
N PRO A 33 -9.02 26.98 18.82
CA PRO A 33 -8.77 28.27 18.19
C PRO A 33 -9.10 28.22 16.69
N ASN A 34 -9.54 29.34 16.11
CA ASN A 34 -9.73 29.44 14.67
C ASN A 34 -8.37 29.75 14.02
N MET A 35 -7.83 28.81 13.23
CA MET A 35 -6.56 28.99 12.54
C MET A 35 -6.66 29.64 11.15
N ASP A 36 -7.83 29.63 10.51
CA ASP A 36 -8.03 30.27 9.20
C ASP A 36 -7.79 31.77 9.21
N MET A 37 -8.07 32.42 10.34
CA MET A 37 -7.80 33.85 10.51
C MET A 37 -6.30 34.17 10.55
N PHE A 38 -5.48 33.21 10.98
CA PHE A 38 -4.02 33.34 11.06
C PHE A 38 -3.36 33.03 9.70
N SER A 39 -3.83 32.00 9.00
CA SER A 39 -3.39 31.67 7.65
C SER A 39 -3.71 32.80 6.66
N GLU A 40 -4.88 33.43 6.76
CA GLU A 40 -5.23 34.63 5.97
C GLU A 40 -4.36 35.86 6.31
N HIS A 41 -3.92 36.01 7.57
CA HIS A 41 -3.01 37.09 7.96
C HIS A 41 -1.61 36.91 7.35
N ILE A 42 -1.09 35.68 7.40
CA ILE A 42 0.17 35.30 6.75
C ILE A 42 0.06 35.46 5.22
N ARG A 43 -1.04 35.02 4.61
CA ARG A 43 -1.34 35.18 3.18
C ARG A 43 -1.27 36.64 2.73
N ARG A 44 -1.81 37.57 3.54
CA ARG A 44 -1.75 39.02 3.27
C ARG A 44 -0.33 39.58 3.35
N CYS A 45 0.49 39.10 4.27
CA CYS A 45 1.88 39.54 4.42
C CYS A 45 2.78 39.03 3.26
N PHE A 46 2.51 37.86 2.70
CA PHE A 46 3.26 37.35 1.55
C PHE A 46 2.77 37.91 0.20
N ALA A 47 1.49 38.29 0.09
CA ALA A 47 0.98 39.01 -1.08
C ALA A 47 1.51 40.45 -1.19
N SER A 48 1.99 41.06 -0.10
CA SER A 48 2.62 42.39 -0.11
C SER A 48 4.09 42.41 -0.56
N CYS A 49 4.72 41.24 -0.76
CA CYS A 49 6.05 41.11 -1.33
C CYS A 49 6.01 40.19 -2.57
N GLY A 50 5.25 40.60 -3.58
CA GLY A 50 5.24 40.01 -4.92
C GLY A 50 5.53 41.07 -5.97
N THR A 51 6.65 40.91 -6.64
CA THR A 51 7.24 41.79 -7.65
C THR A 51 6.27 42.28 -8.73
N ALA A 52 6.39 43.57 -9.06
CA ALA A 52 5.80 44.17 -10.24
C ALA A 52 6.22 43.42 -11.51
N SER A 53 5.24 42.99 -12.30
CA SER A 53 5.42 42.76 -13.72
C SER A 53 4.20 43.24 -14.48
N SER A 54 4.55 43.96 -15.51
CA SER A 54 3.82 44.98 -16.25
C SER A 54 2.83 44.44 -17.28
N CYS A 55 1.72 45.17 -17.39
CA CYS A 55 1.05 45.59 -18.63
C CYS A 55 0.46 44.55 -19.59
N ALA A 56 -0.87 44.51 -19.67
CA ALA A 56 -1.62 44.47 -20.93
C ALA A 56 -3.02 45.14 -20.75
N PRO A 57 -3.45 46.06 -21.64
CA PRO A 57 -4.67 46.85 -21.43
C PRO A 57 -5.93 46.26 -22.10
N ARG A 58 -7.05 46.39 -21.37
CA ARG A 58 -8.47 46.58 -21.74
C ARG A 58 -8.96 46.28 -23.18
N GLN A 59 -10.10 45.57 -23.25
CA GLN A 59 -11.29 46.02 -23.99
C GLN A 59 -12.60 45.59 -23.29
N PRO A 60 -13.62 46.46 -23.16
CA PRO A 60 -14.99 46.07 -22.80
C PRO A 60 -15.95 46.15 -24.02
N PRO A 61 -17.01 45.32 -24.10
CA PRO A 61 -18.14 45.58 -24.99
C PRO A 61 -19.32 46.28 -24.24
N PRO A 62 -20.30 46.82 -24.97
CA PRO A 62 -20.97 48.07 -24.61
C PRO A 62 -22.31 47.92 -23.86
N ASN A 63 -22.71 49.07 -23.29
CA ASN A 63 -23.98 49.35 -22.62
C ASN A 63 -25.23 48.88 -23.37
N SER A 64 -26.15 48.25 -22.63
CA SER A 64 -27.59 48.42 -22.84
C SER A 64 -28.24 48.86 -21.53
N ARG A 65 -28.98 49.96 -21.60
CA ARG A 65 -29.71 50.60 -20.50
C ARG A 65 -31.04 49.86 -20.28
N GLY A 66 -31.37 49.61 -19.02
CA GLY A 66 -32.68 49.13 -18.60
C GLY A 66 -32.93 49.39 -17.12
N VAL A 67 -33.64 50.49 -16.87
CA VAL A 67 -34.61 50.78 -15.79
C VAL A 67 -34.39 50.14 -14.42
N GLY A 68 -34.23 50.98 -13.40
CA GLY A 68 -34.04 50.57 -12.02
C GLY A 68 -35.31 50.11 -11.30
N GLU A 69 -35.14 49.26 -10.31
CA GLU A 69 -36.06 49.12 -9.20
C GLU A 69 -35.36 48.59 -7.94
N ALA A 70 -35.65 49.29 -6.84
CA ALA A 70 -35.60 48.93 -5.43
C ALA A 70 -34.51 48.00 -4.87
N GLY A 71 -33.76 48.58 -3.93
CA GLY A 71 -32.80 47.92 -3.06
C GLY A 71 -33.28 46.62 -2.41
N SER A 72 -32.42 45.61 -2.51
CA SER A 72 -32.29 44.57 -1.50
C SER A 72 -30.83 44.52 -1.10
N ARG A 73 -30.50 45.14 0.05
CA ARG A 73 -29.24 44.91 0.76
C ARG A 73 -29.15 43.43 1.09
N ARG A 74 -28.56 42.63 0.20
CA ARG A 74 -28.12 41.27 0.54
C ARG A 74 -27.00 41.44 1.56
N HIS A 75 -27.34 41.28 2.83
CA HIS A 75 -26.37 40.96 3.86
C HIS A 75 -25.60 39.74 3.35
N HIS A 76 -24.35 39.96 2.92
CA HIS A 76 -23.39 38.87 2.89
C HIS A 76 -23.27 38.40 4.34
N HIS A 77 -24.03 37.36 4.72
CA HIS A 77 -23.65 36.55 5.86
C HIS A 77 -22.24 36.07 5.55
N ARG A 78 -21.29 36.73 6.19
CA ARG A 78 -19.90 36.35 6.23
C ARG A 78 -19.91 34.95 6.84
N ARG A 79 -19.91 33.91 6.01
CA ARG A 79 -19.68 32.53 6.46
C ARG A 79 -18.38 32.62 7.26
N ILE A 80 -18.48 32.42 8.57
CA ILE A 80 -17.31 32.37 9.42
C ILE A 80 -16.64 31.06 9.02
N ILE A 81 -15.62 31.17 8.17
CA ILE A 81 -14.76 30.04 7.83
C ILE A 81 -13.92 29.80 9.10
N THR A 82 -13.98 28.57 9.60
CA THR A 82 -13.23 28.13 10.76
C THR A 82 -12.46 26.88 10.39
N SER A 83 -11.46 26.55 11.20
CA SER A 83 -10.63 25.37 11.02
C SER A 83 -11.40 24.10 10.64
N ASP A 84 -10.73 23.27 9.84
CA ASP A 84 -11.10 21.92 9.41
C ASP A 84 -10.30 20.89 10.24
N PRO A 85 -10.63 20.66 11.53
CA PRO A 85 -9.77 19.90 12.43
C PRO A 85 -9.80 18.38 12.19
N TYR A 86 -8.65 17.77 12.46
CA TYR A 86 -8.48 16.33 12.64
C TYR A 86 -7.41 16.04 13.70
N VAL A 87 -7.37 14.81 14.19
CA VAL A 87 -6.41 14.38 15.23
C VAL A 87 -5.51 13.29 14.68
N THR A 88 -4.23 13.34 15.04
CA THR A 88 -3.29 12.22 14.86
C THR A 88 -2.74 11.79 16.22
N LEU A 89 -2.75 10.49 16.49
CA LEU A 89 -1.99 9.90 17.59
C LEU A 89 -0.57 9.62 17.12
N SER A 90 0.40 10.20 17.82
CA SER A 90 1.83 9.96 17.65
C SER A 90 2.41 9.27 18.88
N VAL A 91 3.16 8.19 18.69
CA VAL A 91 3.86 7.45 19.74
C VAL A 91 5.31 7.31 19.33
N ALA A 92 6.24 7.81 20.15
CA ALA A 92 7.67 7.84 19.85
C ALA A 92 8.01 8.47 18.47
N GLY A 93 7.22 9.48 18.05
CA GLY A 93 7.37 10.16 16.76
C GLY A 93 6.69 9.47 15.58
N ALA A 94 6.16 8.25 15.74
CA ALA A 94 5.42 7.54 14.71
C ALA A 94 3.92 7.87 14.80
N VAL A 95 3.31 8.32 13.71
CA VAL A 95 1.85 8.50 13.62
C VAL A 95 1.19 7.14 13.43
N VAL A 96 0.42 6.71 14.42
CA VAL A 96 -0.18 5.37 14.47
C VAL A 96 -1.71 5.37 14.30
N ALA A 97 -2.37 6.52 14.43
CA ALA A 97 -3.78 6.69 14.11
C ALA A 97 -4.07 8.11 13.62
N ARG A 98 -5.13 8.25 12.80
CA ARG A 98 -5.59 9.54 12.27
C ARG A 98 -7.11 9.52 12.08
N THR A 99 -7.80 10.55 12.57
CA THR A 99 -9.24 10.74 12.34
C THR A 99 -9.55 11.34 10.96
N ALA A 100 -10.82 11.29 10.57
CA ALA A 100 -11.34 12.11 9.49
C ALA A 100 -11.22 13.61 9.82
N VAL A 101 -11.24 14.41 8.75
CA VAL A 101 -11.30 15.87 8.82
C VAL A 101 -12.76 16.29 8.96
N ILE A 102 -13.08 17.03 10.03
CA ILE A 102 -14.39 17.65 10.21
C ILE A 102 -14.30 19.07 9.70
N PRO A 103 -15.09 19.47 8.68
CA PRO A 103 -14.99 20.80 8.13
C PRO A 103 -15.61 21.86 9.04
N ASN A 104 -14.97 23.03 9.12
CA ASN A 104 -15.49 24.25 9.70
C ASN A 104 -16.10 24.08 11.10
N SER A 105 -15.32 23.51 12.03
CA SER A 105 -15.76 23.35 13.42
C SER A 105 -14.66 23.64 14.44
N GLN A 106 -14.98 24.47 15.42
CA GLN A 106 -14.17 24.67 16.63
C GLN A 106 -14.52 23.68 17.76
N GLU A 107 -15.61 22.94 17.59
CA GLU A 107 -16.08 21.90 18.50
C GLU A 107 -16.36 20.62 17.69
N PRO A 108 -15.32 20.03 17.07
CA PRO A 108 -15.48 18.86 16.23
C PRO A 108 -15.81 17.62 17.08
N ARG A 109 -16.70 16.79 16.54
CA ARG A 109 -17.03 15.47 17.07
C ARG A 109 -16.73 14.43 16.00
N TRP A 110 -15.77 13.55 16.29
CA TRP A 110 -15.33 12.49 15.39
C TRP A 110 -16.03 11.17 15.69
N ASP A 111 -16.16 10.82 16.98
CA ASP A 111 -16.67 9.50 17.43
C ASP A 111 -15.97 8.32 16.71
N GLU A 112 -14.67 8.44 16.48
CA GLU A 112 -13.90 7.44 15.73
C GLU A 112 -13.15 6.49 16.66
N GLN A 113 -13.25 5.19 16.36
CA GLN A 113 -12.57 4.11 17.06
C GLN A 113 -11.38 3.60 16.27
N PHE A 114 -10.27 3.37 16.98
CA PHE A 114 -9.03 2.80 16.46
C PHE A 114 -8.62 1.61 17.30
N PHE A 115 -8.16 0.56 16.62
CA PHE A 115 -7.44 -0.55 17.21
C PHE A 115 -5.98 -0.39 16.83
N VAL A 116 -5.14 -0.02 17.80
CA VAL A 116 -3.74 0.37 17.54
C VAL A 116 -2.79 -0.61 18.21
N PRO A 117 -2.20 -1.55 17.46
CA PRO A 117 -1.10 -2.36 17.96
C PRO A 117 0.12 -1.48 18.24
N LEU A 118 0.65 -1.55 19.46
CA LEU A 118 1.81 -0.81 19.90
C LEU A 118 2.98 -1.75 20.20
N ALA A 119 4.17 -1.33 19.77
CA ALA A 119 5.46 -1.93 20.12
C ALA A 119 6.52 -0.84 20.32
N HIS A 120 6.15 0.24 21.02
CA HIS A 120 6.94 1.47 21.08
C HIS A 120 7.47 1.73 22.50
N ARG A 121 8.63 2.38 22.59
CA ARG A 121 9.09 2.99 23.85
C ARG A 121 8.79 4.48 23.84
N ALA A 122 7.94 4.94 24.75
CA ALA A 122 7.52 6.33 24.81
C ALA A 122 7.35 6.80 26.25
N THR A 123 7.52 8.11 26.47
CA THR A 123 7.16 8.78 27.73
C THR A 123 5.71 9.25 27.72
N VAL A 124 5.18 9.59 26.55
CA VAL A 124 3.83 10.10 26.35
C VAL A 124 3.22 9.57 25.04
N LEU A 125 1.90 9.50 25.00
CA LEU A 125 1.09 9.42 23.79
C LEU A 125 0.66 10.84 23.42
N GLU A 126 0.99 11.28 22.21
CA GLU A 126 0.73 12.65 21.75
C GLU A 126 -0.44 12.67 20.76
N PHE A 127 -1.53 13.31 21.16
CA PHE A 127 -2.67 13.60 20.31
C PHE A 127 -2.50 14.98 19.70
N GLN A 128 -2.03 15.03 18.46
CA GLN A 128 -1.82 16.28 17.73
C GLN A 128 -3.10 16.67 16.99
N VAL A 129 -3.72 17.76 17.43
CA VAL A 129 -4.89 18.36 16.78
C VAL A 129 -4.39 19.29 15.69
N LYS A 130 -4.82 19.08 14.45
CA LYS A 130 -4.33 19.78 13.26
C LYS A 130 -5.47 20.34 12.45
N ASP A 131 -5.22 21.45 11.80
CA ASP A 131 -6.09 22.03 10.77
C ASP A 131 -5.68 21.51 9.39
N ASN A 132 -6.65 21.16 8.55
CA ASN A 132 -6.40 20.63 7.21
C ASN A 132 -6.65 21.67 6.13
N ASP A 133 -5.67 22.53 5.89
CA ASP A 133 -5.74 23.55 4.84
C ASP A 133 -5.31 23.02 3.47
N THR A 134 -5.78 23.71 2.43
CA THR A 134 -5.41 23.48 1.01
C THR A 134 -3.90 23.49 0.75
N PHE A 135 -3.12 24.19 1.58
CA PHE A 135 -1.67 24.32 1.45
C PHE A 135 -0.86 23.40 2.39
N GLY A 136 -1.53 22.59 3.21
CA GLY A 136 -0.88 21.66 4.14
C GLY A 136 -1.48 21.71 5.52
N ALA A 137 -1.21 20.67 6.32
CA ALA A 137 -1.76 20.59 7.66
C ALA A 137 -1.00 21.49 8.65
N GLN A 138 -1.71 22.32 9.39
CA GLN A 138 -1.15 23.17 10.44
C GLN A 138 -1.43 22.58 11.83
N LEU A 139 -0.43 22.52 12.71
CA LEU A 139 -0.63 22.06 14.09
C LEU A 139 -1.38 23.13 14.89
N ILE A 140 -2.56 22.77 15.41
CA ILE A 140 -3.31 23.58 16.37
C ILE A 140 -2.65 23.41 17.75
N GLY A 141 -2.53 22.18 18.23
CA GLY A 141 -1.90 21.90 19.51
C GLY A 141 -1.82 20.43 19.83
N THR A 142 -1.24 20.11 20.98
CA THR A 142 -1.01 18.73 21.42
C THR A 142 -1.67 18.49 22.77
N ALA A 143 -2.43 17.40 22.85
CA ALA A 143 -2.89 16.80 24.10
C ALA A 143 -1.99 15.59 24.40
N SER A 144 -1.41 15.52 25.59
CA SER A 144 -0.42 14.49 25.94
C SER A 144 -0.90 13.64 27.11
N VAL A 145 -0.81 12.32 26.95
CA VAL A 145 -1.13 11.34 27.99
C VAL A 145 0.16 10.61 28.41
N PRO A 146 0.53 10.60 29.70
CA PRO A 146 1.70 9.85 30.17
C PRO A 146 1.58 8.36 29.85
N ALA A 147 2.63 7.79 29.26
CA ALA A 147 2.63 6.40 28.80
C ALA A 147 2.61 5.40 29.96
N ASP A 148 3.21 5.73 31.10
CA ASP A 148 3.14 4.95 32.34
C ASP A 148 1.71 4.83 32.86
N ARG A 149 0.91 5.90 32.79
CA ARG A 149 -0.52 5.89 33.12
C ARG A 149 -1.31 4.98 32.20
N VAL A 150 -0.99 4.97 30.89
CA VAL A 150 -1.65 4.09 29.91
C VAL A 150 -1.36 2.62 30.24
N VAL A 151 -0.11 2.29 30.58
CA VAL A 151 0.28 0.92 30.96
C VAL A 151 -0.35 0.50 32.28
N ALA A 152 -0.44 1.41 33.25
CA ALA A 152 -1.00 1.14 34.57
C ALA A 152 -2.54 1.03 34.59
N ALA A 153 -3.23 1.54 33.56
CA ALA A 153 -4.68 1.49 33.46
C ALA A 153 -5.15 0.03 33.26
N ALA A 154 -5.83 -0.52 34.25
CA ALA A 154 -6.43 -1.86 34.16
C ALA A 154 -7.76 -1.84 33.37
N ASP A 155 -8.53 -0.79 33.57
CA ASP A 155 -9.86 -0.59 32.97
C ASP A 155 -9.83 0.51 31.90
N GLU A 156 -10.94 0.65 31.20
CA GLU A 156 -11.17 1.73 30.26
C GLU A 156 -11.21 3.09 30.99
N LEU A 157 -10.52 4.08 30.42
CA LEU A 157 -10.46 5.44 30.94
C LEU A 157 -11.12 6.40 29.96
N GLU A 158 -11.84 7.38 30.50
CA GLU A 158 -12.44 8.50 29.77
C GLU A 158 -11.97 9.81 30.38
N GLU A 159 -11.41 10.71 29.58
CA GLU A 159 -10.90 11.98 30.12
C GLU A 159 -10.83 13.11 29.09
N TRP A 160 -10.95 14.33 29.61
CA TRP A 160 -10.64 15.56 28.88
C TRP A 160 -9.16 15.90 29.06
N VAL A 161 -8.37 15.74 28.01
CA VAL A 161 -6.95 16.07 28.00
C VAL A 161 -6.77 17.51 27.48
N PRO A 162 -6.16 18.42 28.27
CA PRO A 162 -5.92 19.78 27.83
C PRO A 162 -5.07 19.84 26.55
N ILE A 163 -5.44 20.72 25.63
CA ILE A 163 -4.65 20.96 24.41
C ILE A 163 -3.70 22.12 24.67
N VAL A 164 -2.41 21.85 24.54
CA VAL A 164 -1.34 22.85 24.66
C VAL A 164 -0.97 23.34 23.26
N GLY A 165 -0.97 24.67 23.07
CA GLY A 165 -0.59 25.27 21.79
C GLY A 165 0.91 25.13 21.50
N THR A 166 1.28 25.39 20.25
CA THR A 166 2.67 25.26 19.76
C THR A 166 3.70 26.12 20.51
N SER A 167 3.25 27.21 21.15
CA SER A 167 4.10 28.08 21.98
C SER A 167 4.30 27.58 23.42
N GLY A 168 3.78 26.39 23.76
CA GLY A 168 3.77 25.86 25.13
C GLY A 168 2.71 26.49 26.04
N LYS A 169 1.95 27.48 25.54
CA LYS A 169 0.85 28.12 26.27
C LYS A 169 -0.46 27.36 26.08
N THR A 170 -1.25 27.29 27.13
CA THR A 170 -2.63 26.79 27.07
C THR A 170 -3.53 27.80 26.35
N TYR A 171 -4.54 27.29 25.65
CA TYR A 171 -5.59 28.11 25.02
C TYR A 171 -6.59 28.62 26.07
N LYS A 172 -7.80 29.02 25.62
CA LYS A 172 -8.89 29.39 26.51
C LYS A 172 -9.06 28.32 27.61
N PRO A 173 -9.37 28.72 28.85
CA PRO A 173 -9.68 27.76 29.90
C PRO A 173 -10.71 26.76 29.37
N ARG A 174 -10.40 25.46 29.48
CA ARG A 174 -11.18 24.30 29.00
C ARG A 174 -10.93 23.83 27.56
N THR A 175 -10.12 24.47 26.72
CA THR A 175 -9.76 23.88 25.41
C THR A 175 -9.08 22.52 25.62
N ALA A 176 -9.73 21.45 25.17
CA ALA A 176 -9.36 20.08 25.50
C ALA A 176 -9.90 19.09 24.46
N LEU A 177 -9.26 17.93 24.41
CA LEU A 177 -9.66 16.76 23.62
C LEU A 177 -10.27 15.72 24.57
N PHE A 178 -11.47 15.24 24.26
CA PHE A 178 -12.09 14.12 24.96
C PHE A 178 -11.71 12.82 24.28
N ILE A 179 -11.05 11.95 25.03
CA ILE A 179 -10.62 10.63 24.58
C ILE A 179 -11.13 9.56 25.54
N ARG A 180 -11.31 8.38 24.98
CA ARG A 180 -11.52 7.16 25.74
C ARG A 180 -10.56 6.10 25.27
N TYR A 181 -9.91 5.39 26.18
CA TYR A 181 -8.95 4.37 25.81
C TYR A 181 -8.87 3.23 26.81
N ARG A 182 -8.45 2.07 26.30
CA ARG A 182 -8.06 0.91 27.09
C ARG A 182 -6.83 0.29 26.47
N PHE A 183 -5.80 0.08 27.28
CA PHE A 183 -4.58 -0.61 26.85
C PHE A 183 -4.57 -2.04 27.38
N ARG A 184 -4.28 -2.99 26.51
CA ARG A 184 -4.14 -4.40 26.84
C ARG A 184 -2.70 -4.83 26.57
N PRO A 185 -1.87 -5.00 27.61
CA PRO A 185 -0.50 -5.47 27.43
C PRO A 185 -0.46 -6.82 26.70
N PHE A 186 0.50 -7.00 25.79
CA PHE A 186 0.65 -8.21 24.98
C PHE A 186 0.63 -9.48 25.84
N ALA A 187 1.38 -9.49 26.95
CA ALA A 187 1.48 -10.64 27.86
C ALA A 187 0.15 -10.98 28.56
N ALA A 188 -0.72 -9.99 28.77
CA ALA A 188 -2.01 -10.16 29.41
C ALA A 188 -3.12 -10.49 28.40
N ASN A 189 -2.96 -10.16 27.12
CA ASN A 189 -3.99 -10.31 26.11
C ASN A 189 -4.22 -11.81 25.76
N PRO A 190 -5.42 -12.37 26.02
CA PRO A 190 -5.72 -13.77 25.74
C PRO A 190 -5.60 -14.14 24.26
N VAL A 191 -5.77 -13.19 23.34
CA VAL A 191 -5.71 -13.40 21.88
C VAL A 191 -4.34 -13.95 21.46
N TYR A 192 -3.26 -13.56 22.14
CA TYR A 192 -1.91 -13.96 21.77
C TYR A 192 -1.42 -15.26 22.42
N ARG A 193 -2.22 -15.89 23.30
CA ARG A 193 -1.76 -17.07 24.06
C ARG A 193 -1.63 -18.35 23.25
N ARG A 194 -2.42 -18.51 22.18
CA ARG A 194 -2.57 -19.80 21.48
C ARG A 194 -2.16 -19.78 19.99
N GLY A 195 -1.73 -18.62 19.48
CA GLY A 195 -1.51 -18.43 18.04
C GLY A 195 -2.79 -18.63 17.22
N ILE A 196 -2.71 -18.41 15.89
CA ILE A 196 -3.87 -18.59 14.99
C ILE A 196 -4.29 -20.07 14.93
N PRO A 197 -3.38 -21.07 14.79
CA PRO A 197 -3.77 -22.48 14.72
C PRO A 197 -4.37 -23.03 16.02
N GLY A 198 -4.05 -22.42 17.18
CA GLY A 198 -4.55 -22.85 18.48
C GLY A 198 -5.81 -22.12 18.95
N ASP A 199 -6.41 -21.27 18.11
CA ASP A 199 -7.70 -20.64 18.40
C ASP A 199 -8.81 -21.72 18.38
N PRO A 200 -9.51 -21.98 19.51
CA PRO A 200 -10.59 -22.97 19.54
C PRO A 200 -11.75 -22.63 18.60
N ASP A 201 -11.96 -21.33 18.32
CA ASP A 201 -13.02 -20.87 17.43
C ASP A 201 -12.58 -20.81 15.96
N GLN A 202 -11.28 -21.05 15.69
CA GLN A 202 -10.67 -21.05 14.35
C GLN A 202 -11.05 -19.84 13.49
N GLN A 203 -11.10 -18.63 14.08
CA GLN A 203 -11.64 -17.45 13.40
C GLN A 203 -10.68 -16.83 12.37
N GLY A 204 -9.41 -17.25 12.38
CA GLY A 204 -8.36 -16.64 11.57
C GLY A 204 -7.99 -15.24 12.08
N VAL A 205 -7.43 -14.42 11.19
CA VAL A 205 -7.16 -13.01 11.50
C VAL A 205 -8.48 -12.25 11.55
N LYS A 206 -8.74 -11.54 12.66
CA LYS A 206 -9.94 -10.71 12.84
C LYS A 206 -9.79 -9.38 12.11
N ASP A 207 -10.91 -8.72 11.85
CA ASP A 207 -10.98 -7.38 11.26
C ASP A 207 -10.28 -7.24 9.88
N SER A 208 -10.18 -8.34 9.14
CA SER A 208 -9.74 -8.35 7.74
C SER A 208 -10.92 -8.18 6.77
N TYR A 209 -10.66 -7.57 5.61
CA TYR A 209 -11.70 -7.37 4.59
C TYR A 209 -12.29 -8.68 4.07
N PHE A 210 -11.43 -9.70 3.90
CA PHE A 210 -11.86 -11.06 3.55
C PHE A 210 -11.86 -11.95 4.79
N PRO A 211 -12.95 -12.69 5.06
CA PRO A 211 -12.99 -13.64 6.17
C PRO A 211 -12.18 -14.89 5.85
N LEU A 212 -11.83 -15.66 6.90
CA LEU A 212 -11.26 -16.99 6.72
C LEU A 212 -12.21 -17.89 5.91
N ARG A 213 -11.64 -18.67 4.99
CA ARG A 213 -12.35 -19.67 4.20
C ARG A 213 -11.79 -21.05 4.51
N HIS A 214 -12.69 -22.01 4.74
CA HIS A 214 -12.33 -23.41 4.98
C HIS A 214 -12.53 -24.25 3.72
N GLY A 215 -11.86 -25.41 3.67
CA GLY A 215 -12.02 -26.38 2.58
C GLY A 215 -11.26 -26.05 1.30
N GLY A 216 -10.46 -24.98 1.28
CA GLY A 216 -9.55 -24.67 0.17
C GLY A 216 -8.32 -25.59 0.17
N LYS A 217 -7.75 -25.81 -1.01
CA LYS A 217 -6.42 -26.42 -1.17
C LYS A 217 -5.40 -25.32 -1.40
N VAL A 218 -4.28 -25.38 -0.69
CA VAL A 218 -3.12 -24.52 -0.92
C VAL A 218 -1.96 -25.36 -1.44
N THR A 219 -1.42 -25.02 -2.61
CA THR A 219 -0.13 -25.54 -3.10
C THR A 219 0.92 -24.47 -2.88
N LEU A 220 2.04 -24.82 -2.23
CA LEU A 220 3.17 -23.91 -2.00
C LEU A 220 4.23 -24.17 -3.05
N TYR A 221 4.70 -23.12 -3.71
CA TYR A 221 5.80 -23.20 -4.66
C TYR A 221 7.09 -22.66 -4.08
N GLN A 222 8.18 -23.36 -4.39
CA GLN A 222 9.56 -22.89 -4.22
C GLN A 222 10.10 -22.57 -5.62
N ASP A 223 10.52 -21.33 -5.84
CA ASP A 223 10.96 -20.81 -7.14
C ASP A 223 9.90 -20.94 -8.26
N ALA A 224 10.27 -20.61 -9.49
CA ALA A 224 9.38 -20.73 -10.64
C ALA A 224 9.23 -22.20 -11.10
N HIS A 225 10.28 -23.00 -10.93
CA HIS A 225 10.34 -24.39 -11.35
C HIS A 225 11.24 -25.21 -10.41
N VAL A 226 10.97 -26.51 -10.29
CA VAL A 226 11.79 -27.46 -9.50
C VAL A 226 11.94 -28.72 -10.34
N ASN A 227 13.17 -29.10 -10.68
CA ASN A 227 13.41 -30.34 -11.40
C ASN A 227 13.33 -31.55 -10.45
N GLU A 228 13.08 -32.71 -11.02
CA GLU A 228 13.09 -33.97 -10.27
C GLU A 228 14.48 -34.23 -9.66
N GLY A 229 14.53 -34.48 -8.35
CA GLY A 229 15.76 -34.74 -7.60
C GLY A 229 16.50 -33.49 -7.12
N ASP A 230 16.02 -32.29 -7.43
CA ASP A 230 16.65 -31.04 -7.00
C ASP A 230 16.54 -30.79 -5.48
N LEU A 231 15.44 -31.28 -4.89
CA LEU A 231 15.13 -31.13 -3.49
C LEU A 231 15.01 -32.50 -2.82
N PRO A 232 15.36 -32.62 -1.53
CA PRO A 232 15.26 -33.88 -0.82
C PRO A 232 13.81 -34.29 -0.60
N ASP A 233 13.62 -35.61 -0.41
CA ASP A 233 12.38 -36.16 0.12
C ASP A 233 12.12 -35.63 1.53
N VAL A 234 10.93 -35.08 1.76
CA VAL A 234 10.47 -34.65 3.09
C VAL A 234 9.27 -35.49 3.49
N GLU A 235 9.42 -36.28 4.56
CA GLU A 235 8.32 -37.06 5.11
C GLU A 235 7.38 -36.17 5.94
N LEU A 236 6.08 -36.34 5.71
CA LEU A 236 4.98 -35.70 6.41
C LEU A 236 4.24 -36.73 7.26
N GLU A 237 3.30 -36.26 8.08
CA GLU A 237 2.45 -37.14 8.87
C GLU A 237 1.77 -38.24 8.03
N ARG A 238 1.59 -39.41 8.65
CA ARG A 238 0.99 -40.60 8.04
C ARG A 238 1.80 -41.17 6.85
N GLY A 239 3.12 -40.98 6.86
CA GLY A 239 4.03 -41.53 5.85
C GLY A 239 3.85 -40.92 4.46
N LYS A 240 3.22 -39.75 4.37
CA LYS A 240 3.13 -39.01 3.10
C LYS A 240 4.47 -38.36 2.79
N LYS A 241 4.77 -38.14 1.52
CA LYS A 241 5.90 -37.30 1.11
C LYS A 241 5.39 -35.92 0.71
N PHE A 242 6.17 -34.89 1.00
CA PHE A 242 5.92 -33.55 0.49
C PHE A 242 6.15 -33.53 -1.02
N GLU A 243 5.17 -33.00 -1.76
CA GLU A 243 5.24 -32.87 -3.21
C GLU A 243 5.78 -31.47 -3.55
N HIS A 244 6.97 -31.43 -4.15
CA HIS A 244 7.56 -30.21 -4.69
C HIS A 244 6.92 -29.90 -6.04
N ASN A 245 6.02 -28.91 -6.09
CA ASN A 245 5.27 -28.56 -7.30
C ASN A 245 6.01 -27.47 -8.12
N GLN A 246 5.75 -27.41 -9.42
CA GLN A 246 6.37 -26.47 -10.36
C GLN A 246 5.44 -25.28 -10.67
N CYS A 247 5.76 -24.07 -10.18
CA CYS A 247 4.85 -22.92 -10.25
C CYS A 247 4.47 -22.52 -11.67
N TRP A 248 5.44 -22.21 -12.52
CA TRP A 248 5.17 -21.70 -13.87
C TRP A 248 4.60 -22.78 -14.80
N GLU A 249 4.95 -24.05 -14.56
CA GLU A 249 4.34 -25.17 -15.25
C GLU A 249 2.86 -25.34 -14.87
N ASP A 250 2.52 -25.27 -13.58
CA ASP A 250 1.12 -25.28 -13.15
C ASP A 250 0.33 -24.09 -13.69
N ILE A 251 0.92 -22.88 -13.75
CA ILE A 251 0.30 -21.71 -14.39
C ILE A 251 0.07 -21.97 -15.88
N CYS A 252 1.06 -22.54 -16.58
CA CYS A 252 0.96 -22.87 -18.00
C CYS A 252 -0.20 -23.83 -18.27
N HIS A 253 -0.24 -24.94 -17.53
CA HIS A 253 -1.33 -25.91 -17.64
C HIS A 253 -2.69 -25.30 -17.30
N ALA A 254 -2.78 -24.50 -16.24
CA ALA A 254 -4.03 -23.86 -15.83
C ALA A 254 -4.55 -22.89 -16.91
N ILE A 255 -3.67 -22.13 -17.55
CA ILE A 255 -4.01 -21.25 -18.69
C ILE A 255 -4.49 -22.08 -19.88
N LEU A 256 -3.78 -23.16 -20.22
CA LEU A 256 -4.11 -24.02 -21.36
C LEU A 256 -5.48 -24.70 -21.20
N GLU A 257 -5.82 -25.17 -20.00
CA GLU A 257 -7.10 -25.80 -19.75
C GLU A 257 -8.27 -24.81 -19.53
N ALA A 258 -8.01 -23.51 -19.48
CA ALA A 258 -9.03 -22.50 -19.19
C ALA A 258 -10.10 -22.43 -20.28
N HIS A 259 -11.37 -22.31 -19.89
CA HIS A 259 -12.50 -22.26 -20.83
C HIS A 259 -13.25 -20.92 -20.80
N HIS A 260 -13.09 -20.11 -19.74
CA HIS A 260 -13.94 -18.93 -19.53
C HIS A 260 -13.16 -17.66 -19.22
N MET A 261 -12.15 -17.73 -18.36
CA MET A 261 -11.44 -16.55 -17.88
C MET A 261 -9.96 -16.82 -17.57
N ILE A 262 -9.13 -15.87 -17.97
CA ILE A 262 -7.74 -15.74 -17.54
C ILE A 262 -7.53 -14.27 -17.18
N TYR A 263 -7.40 -13.95 -15.90
CA TYR A 263 -7.08 -12.61 -15.43
C TYR A 263 -5.70 -12.58 -14.81
N ILE A 264 -4.86 -11.64 -15.24
CA ILE A 264 -3.50 -11.50 -14.74
C ILE A 264 -3.30 -10.08 -14.23
N VAL A 265 -2.81 -9.97 -13.00
CA VAL A 265 -2.37 -8.72 -12.38
C VAL A 265 -0.88 -8.85 -12.12
N GLY A 266 -0.09 -7.87 -12.56
CA GLY A 266 1.35 -7.90 -12.38
C GLY A 266 1.92 -6.50 -12.17
N TRP A 267 2.98 -6.43 -11.38
CA TRP A 267 3.84 -5.25 -11.34
C TRP A 267 4.60 -5.10 -12.65
N SER A 268 5.04 -6.23 -13.22
CA SER A 268 5.50 -6.30 -14.59
C SER A 268 5.02 -7.60 -15.24
N ILE A 269 4.73 -7.55 -16.52
CA ILE A 269 4.43 -8.73 -17.33
C ILE A 269 5.30 -8.59 -18.58
N TYR A 270 5.95 -9.67 -19.01
CA TYR A 270 6.74 -9.66 -20.24
C TYR A 270 6.23 -10.73 -21.19
N ASP A 271 5.72 -10.31 -22.35
CA ASP A 271 5.05 -11.19 -23.31
C ASP A 271 5.96 -12.28 -23.92
N LYS A 272 7.28 -12.11 -23.82
CA LYS A 272 8.27 -13.00 -24.45
C LYS A 272 8.76 -14.14 -23.55
N VAL A 273 8.48 -14.12 -22.25
CA VAL A 273 8.91 -15.23 -21.39
C VAL A 273 8.20 -16.52 -21.76
N LYS A 274 8.91 -17.64 -21.62
CA LYS A 274 8.30 -18.97 -21.65
C LYS A 274 8.08 -19.47 -20.22
N LEU A 275 6.88 -19.97 -19.97
CA LEU A 275 6.50 -20.49 -18.66
C LEU A 275 7.20 -21.82 -18.35
N VAL A 276 7.40 -22.67 -19.37
CA VAL A 276 8.08 -23.96 -19.22
C VAL A 276 9.30 -23.99 -20.13
N ARG A 277 10.46 -24.26 -19.54
CA ARG A 277 11.75 -24.33 -20.24
C ARG A 277 12.41 -25.70 -20.08
N GLU A 278 12.21 -26.31 -18.92
CA GLU A 278 12.66 -27.65 -18.57
C GLU A 278 11.41 -28.50 -18.28
N PRO A 279 10.72 -29.07 -19.29
CA PRO A 279 9.47 -29.79 -19.07
C PRO A 279 9.69 -31.07 -18.24
N SER A 280 8.77 -31.34 -17.31
CA SER A 280 8.80 -32.58 -16.54
C SER A 280 8.60 -33.80 -17.44
N SER A 281 9.44 -34.82 -17.26
CA SER A 281 9.29 -36.11 -17.94
C SER A 281 7.95 -36.80 -17.62
N SER A 282 7.40 -36.50 -16.43
CA SER A 282 6.16 -37.09 -15.91
C SER A 282 4.88 -36.42 -16.38
N ARG A 283 4.97 -35.20 -16.93
CA ARG A 283 3.82 -34.39 -17.32
C ARG A 283 4.06 -33.75 -18.70
N PRO A 284 3.51 -34.33 -19.78
CA PRO A 284 3.68 -33.75 -21.11
C PRO A 284 2.97 -32.40 -21.21
N LEU A 285 3.61 -31.45 -21.90
CA LEU A 285 3.01 -30.16 -22.20
C LEU A 285 1.87 -30.34 -23.22
N PRO A 286 0.70 -29.74 -22.99
CA PRO A 286 -0.36 -29.66 -23.99
C PRO A 286 0.08 -28.76 -25.15
N ASP A 287 -0.60 -28.89 -26.30
CA ASP A 287 -0.39 -28.02 -27.45
C ASP A 287 -0.47 -26.54 -27.04
N GLY A 288 0.55 -25.77 -27.40
CA GLY A 288 0.68 -24.36 -27.05
C GLY A 288 1.46 -24.10 -25.76
N GLY A 289 1.88 -25.13 -25.01
CA GLY A 289 2.71 -24.97 -23.80
C GLY A 289 4.14 -24.49 -24.05
N GLU A 290 4.61 -24.63 -25.29
CA GLU A 290 5.91 -24.16 -25.78
C GLU A 290 5.92 -22.67 -26.22
N LEU A 291 4.75 -22.06 -26.31
CA LEU A 291 4.57 -20.66 -26.70
C LEU A 291 5.15 -19.72 -25.65
N THR A 292 5.50 -18.51 -26.08
CA THR A 292 5.72 -17.42 -25.12
C THR A 292 4.40 -17.07 -24.43
N LEU A 293 4.47 -16.48 -23.24
CA LEU A 293 3.30 -16.05 -22.47
C LEU A 293 2.33 -15.22 -23.33
N GLY A 294 2.86 -14.28 -24.10
CA GLY A 294 2.06 -13.42 -24.97
C GLY A 294 1.28 -14.19 -26.04
N GLU A 295 1.94 -15.11 -26.73
CA GLU A 295 1.31 -15.90 -27.78
C GLU A 295 0.35 -16.95 -27.19
N LEU A 296 0.66 -17.54 -26.03
CA LEU A 296 -0.24 -18.40 -25.27
C LEU A 296 -1.55 -17.67 -24.91
N LEU A 297 -1.46 -16.43 -24.43
CA LEU A 297 -2.63 -15.64 -24.05
C LEU A 297 -3.47 -15.22 -25.26
N LYS A 298 -2.83 -14.87 -26.39
CA LYS A 298 -3.54 -14.63 -27.67
C LYS A 298 -4.24 -15.90 -28.15
N PHE A 299 -3.56 -17.03 -28.11
CA PHE A 299 -4.08 -18.34 -28.50
C PHE A 299 -5.36 -18.66 -27.72
N LYS A 300 -5.32 -18.61 -26.38
CA LYS A 300 -6.52 -18.84 -25.54
C LYS A 300 -7.63 -17.82 -25.79
N SER A 301 -7.26 -16.56 -26.05
CA SER A 301 -8.25 -15.54 -26.36
C SER A 301 -8.97 -15.78 -27.69
N GLN A 302 -8.28 -16.32 -28.70
CA GLN A 302 -8.86 -16.69 -29.99
C GLN A 302 -9.80 -17.90 -29.90
N GLU A 303 -9.58 -18.79 -28.92
CA GLU A 303 -10.53 -19.86 -28.58
C GLU A 303 -11.82 -19.36 -27.89
N GLY A 304 -11.89 -18.06 -27.59
CA GLY A 304 -13.05 -17.42 -26.94
C GLY A 304 -12.92 -17.27 -25.43
N VAL A 305 -11.77 -17.60 -24.83
CA VAL A 305 -11.52 -17.34 -23.41
C VAL A 305 -11.36 -15.84 -23.18
N ARG A 306 -11.99 -15.30 -22.12
CA ARG A 306 -11.81 -13.90 -21.76
C ARG A 306 -10.46 -13.70 -21.07
N VAL A 307 -9.55 -13.00 -21.74
CA VAL A 307 -8.21 -12.71 -21.22
C VAL A 307 -8.07 -11.23 -20.88
N CYS A 308 -7.84 -10.93 -19.60
CA CYS A 308 -7.69 -9.55 -19.10
C CYS A 308 -6.39 -9.38 -18.31
N LEU A 309 -5.61 -8.36 -18.63
CA LEU A 309 -4.38 -8.01 -17.94
C LEU A 309 -4.51 -6.63 -17.30
N LEU A 310 -4.12 -6.54 -16.02
CA LEU A 310 -3.94 -5.29 -15.30
C LEU A 310 -2.46 -5.15 -14.93
N VAL A 311 -1.71 -4.39 -15.74
CA VAL A 311 -0.27 -4.18 -15.56
C VAL A 311 -0.05 -2.84 -14.90
N TRP A 312 0.85 -2.73 -13.93
CA TRP A 312 1.20 -1.43 -13.37
C TRP A 312 1.76 -0.50 -14.47
N ASP A 313 1.26 0.74 -14.52
CA ASP A 313 1.73 1.79 -15.42
C ASP A 313 2.93 2.52 -14.77
N ASP A 314 4.15 2.23 -15.24
CA ASP A 314 5.32 3.01 -14.87
C ASP A 314 5.25 4.34 -15.62
N LYS A 315 4.79 5.39 -14.92
CA LYS A 315 4.69 6.75 -15.48
C LYS A 315 6.03 7.35 -15.93
N THR A 316 7.16 6.72 -15.61
CA THR A 316 8.48 7.13 -16.13
C THR A 316 8.82 6.42 -17.44
N SER A 317 8.12 5.34 -17.77
CA SER A 317 8.17 4.68 -19.07
C SER A 317 7.22 5.40 -20.02
N HIS A 318 7.76 6.05 -21.04
CA HIS A 318 6.95 6.75 -22.03
C HIS A 318 7.51 6.51 -23.43
N ASP A 319 6.67 5.94 -24.29
CA ASP A 319 6.89 5.83 -25.73
C ASP A 319 6.24 7.06 -26.39
N LYS A 320 6.91 8.22 -26.34
CA LYS A 320 6.47 9.41 -27.09
C LYS A 320 7.46 9.75 -28.20
N LEU A 321 6.94 9.82 -29.42
CA LEU A 321 7.54 10.46 -30.60
C LEU A 321 9.08 10.29 -30.70
N PHE A 322 9.50 9.07 -31.02
CA PHE A 322 10.91 8.72 -31.33
C PHE A 322 11.91 8.76 -30.16
N ILE A 323 11.46 8.97 -28.92
CA ILE A 323 12.30 8.83 -27.71
C ILE A 323 11.78 7.65 -26.89
N LYS A 324 12.52 6.55 -26.86
CA LYS A 324 12.31 5.46 -25.91
C LYS A 324 13.03 5.80 -24.61
N THR A 325 12.32 6.35 -23.63
CA THR A 325 12.81 6.35 -22.25
C THR A 325 12.34 5.05 -21.61
N GLY A 326 13.25 4.09 -21.45
CA GLY A 326 12.99 2.94 -20.57
C GLY A 326 12.65 3.46 -19.18
N GLY A 327 11.57 2.94 -18.58
CA GLY A 327 11.16 3.32 -17.23
C GLY A 327 12.31 3.15 -16.24
N VAL A 328 12.38 4.03 -15.25
CA VAL A 328 13.45 4.00 -14.23
C VAL A 328 13.43 2.68 -13.45
N MET A 329 12.30 1.98 -13.47
CA MET A 329 12.08 0.74 -12.73
C MET A 329 12.23 -0.53 -13.57
N GLY A 330 12.57 -0.43 -14.86
CA GLY A 330 12.85 -1.60 -15.71
C GLY A 330 11.64 -2.51 -15.95
N THR A 331 10.45 -1.93 -16.14
CA THR A 331 9.22 -2.67 -16.48
C THR A 331 8.99 -2.81 -17.99
N HIS A 332 8.22 -3.84 -18.39
CA HIS A 332 7.80 -4.10 -19.77
C HIS A 332 6.32 -3.74 -20.03
N ASP A 333 5.75 -2.79 -19.28
CA ASP A 333 4.33 -2.46 -19.29
C ASP A 333 3.87 -1.89 -20.64
N GLU A 334 4.54 -0.87 -21.17
CA GLU A 334 4.21 -0.28 -22.47
C GLU A 334 4.44 -1.25 -23.66
N GLU A 335 5.52 -2.05 -23.60
CA GLU A 335 5.82 -3.08 -24.60
C GLU A 335 4.71 -4.15 -24.64
N THR A 336 4.32 -4.64 -23.46
CA THR A 336 3.26 -5.65 -23.31
C THR A 336 1.90 -5.11 -23.77
N ARG A 337 1.52 -3.88 -23.40
CA ARG A 337 0.29 -3.26 -23.91
C ARG A 337 0.31 -3.20 -25.44
N LYS A 338 1.43 -2.79 -26.02
CA LYS A 338 1.58 -2.67 -27.47
C LYS A 338 1.46 -4.02 -28.17
N PHE A 339 2.04 -5.07 -27.60
CA PHE A 339 1.95 -6.43 -28.12
C PHE A 339 0.49 -6.93 -28.23
N PHE A 340 -0.37 -6.59 -27.27
CA PHE A 340 -1.78 -7.02 -27.26
C PHE A 340 -2.75 -6.09 -28.00
N LYS A 341 -2.31 -4.89 -28.44
CA LYS A 341 -3.18 -3.82 -29.00
C LYS A 341 -4.12 -4.26 -30.13
N HIS A 342 -3.71 -5.26 -30.91
CA HIS A 342 -4.46 -5.77 -32.06
C HIS A 342 -4.92 -7.23 -31.87
N SER A 343 -5.11 -7.63 -30.61
CA SER A 343 -5.65 -8.95 -30.24
C SER A 343 -6.94 -8.79 -29.45
N SER A 344 -7.63 -9.91 -29.18
CA SER A 344 -8.79 -9.96 -28.29
C SER A 344 -8.44 -9.93 -26.79
N VAL A 345 -7.14 -9.93 -26.46
CA VAL A 345 -6.66 -9.77 -25.08
C VAL A 345 -6.85 -8.33 -24.62
N ILE A 346 -7.50 -8.14 -23.46
CA ILE A 346 -7.74 -6.83 -22.88
C ILE A 346 -6.57 -6.48 -21.95
N CYS A 347 -5.62 -5.68 -22.43
CA CYS A 347 -4.46 -5.24 -21.64
C CYS A 347 -4.60 -3.78 -21.19
N VAL A 348 -4.71 -3.54 -19.89
CA VAL A 348 -4.87 -2.20 -19.28
C VAL A 348 -3.66 -1.85 -18.44
N LEU A 349 -3.11 -0.65 -18.66
CA LEU A 349 -2.11 -0.05 -17.79
C LEU A 349 -2.80 0.65 -16.63
N SER A 350 -2.41 0.31 -15.41
CA SER A 350 -3.03 0.73 -14.15
C SER A 350 -2.09 1.62 -13.36
N PRO A 351 -2.16 2.95 -13.53
CA PRO A 351 -1.38 3.89 -12.73
C PRO A 351 -1.84 3.89 -11.28
N ARG A 352 -0.89 4.04 -10.37
CA ARG A 352 -1.21 4.30 -8.97
C ARG A 352 -1.57 5.77 -8.80
N TYR A 353 -2.72 6.02 -8.19
CA TYR A 353 -3.12 7.35 -7.75
C TYR A 353 -3.14 7.42 -6.24
N ALA A 354 -2.69 8.54 -5.70
CA ALA A 354 -2.95 8.87 -4.32
C ALA A 354 -4.43 9.15 -4.12
N SER A 355 -4.91 9.02 -2.88
CA SER A 355 -6.22 9.55 -2.54
C SER A 355 -6.32 11.02 -2.95
N SER A 356 -7.43 11.40 -3.58
CA SER A 356 -7.72 12.79 -3.97
C SER A 356 -7.78 13.75 -2.76
N LYS A 357 -7.85 13.21 -1.54
CA LYS A 357 -7.83 13.95 -0.27
C LYS A 357 -6.42 14.31 0.22
N LEU A 358 -5.36 13.92 -0.48
CA LEU A 358 -3.97 14.25 -0.12
C LEU A 358 -3.51 15.53 -0.83
N SER A 359 -2.55 16.25 -0.24
CA SER A 359 -1.97 17.46 -0.85
C SER A 359 -1.30 17.14 -2.19
N ILE A 360 -1.20 18.14 -3.09
CA ILE A 360 -0.64 17.98 -4.44
C ILE A 360 0.76 17.34 -4.41
N PHE A 361 1.61 17.77 -3.47
CA PHE A 361 2.94 17.17 -3.28
C PHE A 361 2.86 15.67 -2.94
N LYS A 362 1.97 15.28 -2.01
CA LYS A 362 1.74 13.87 -1.68
C LYS A 362 1.14 13.09 -2.84
N GLN A 363 0.30 13.73 -3.67
CA GLN A 363 -0.24 13.10 -4.87
C GLN A 363 0.85 12.76 -5.88
N GLN A 364 1.79 13.69 -6.09
CA GLN A 364 2.93 13.49 -6.98
C GLN A 364 3.89 12.41 -6.45
N VAL A 365 4.20 12.43 -5.15
CA VAL A 365 5.02 11.39 -4.52
C VAL A 365 4.37 10.01 -4.66
N VAL A 366 3.08 9.88 -4.35
CA VAL A 366 2.40 8.58 -4.45
C VAL A 366 2.27 8.12 -5.89
N GLY A 367 1.98 9.04 -6.80
CA GLY A 367 1.83 8.74 -8.22
C GLY A 367 3.11 8.33 -8.93
N THR A 368 4.29 8.62 -8.34
CA THR A 368 5.61 8.31 -8.90
C THR A 368 6.34 7.20 -8.14
N LEU A 369 6.14 7.05 -6.82
CA LEU A 369 6.91 6.10 -6.00
C LEU A 369 6.14 4.85 -5.57
N PHE A 370 4.80 4.86 -5.62
CA PHE A 370 4.00 3.70 -5.24
C PHE A 370 3.46 3.00 -6.47
N THR A 371 3.43 1.67 -6.41
CA THR A 371 3.11 0.82 -7.54
C THR A 371 1.91 -0.06 -7.24
N HIS A 372 1.29 -0.62 -8.30
CA HIS A 372 0.47 -1.81 -8.14
C HIS A 372 1.41 -3.02 -8.11
N HIS A 373 1.72 -3.52 -6.91
CA HIS A 373 2.74 -4.57 -6.74
C HIS A 373 2.17 -6.00 -6.68
N GLN A 374 0.85 -6.16 -6.82
CA GLN A 374 0.16 -7.45 -6.80
C GLN A 374 0.63 -8.31 -7.98
N LYS A 375 0.97 -9.57 -7.71
CA LYS A 375 1.16 -10.60 -8.74
C LYS A 375 0.09 -11.66 -8.53
N CYS A 376 -0.80 -11.80 -9.51
CA CYS A 376 -1.92 -12.72 -9.41
C CYS A 376 -2.33 -13.25 -10.79
N VAL A 377 -2.57 -14.56 -10.86
CA VAL A 377 -3.25 -15.19 -12.01
C VAL A 377 -4.54 -15.82 -11.50
N LEU A 378 -5.68 -15.41 -12.04
CA LEU A 378 -6.99 -15.99 -11.78
C LEU A 378 -7.48 -16.71 -13.04
N VAL A 379 -7.78 -17.99 -12.91
CA VAL A 379 -8.12 -18.82 -14.06
C VAL A 379 -9.16 -19.85 -13.69
N ASP A 380 -10.07 -20.18 -14.61
CA ASP A 380 -11.00 -21.27 -14.38
C ASP A 380 -10.35 -22.63 -14.70
N THR A 381 -10.40 -23.55 -13.73
CA THR A 381 -9.80 -24.89 -13.83
C THR A 381 -10.87 -25.97 -13.65
N GLN A 382 -10.53 -27.19 -14.04
CA GLN A 382 -11.43 -28.33 -13.90
C GLN A 382 -11.80 -28.60 -12.42
N ALA A 383 -13.09 -28.75 -12.15
CA ALA A 383 -13.61 -29.18 -10.83
C ALA A 383 -14.24 -30.58 -10.93
N SER A 384 -15.11 -30.96 -9.99
CA SER A 384 -15.78 -32.26 -10.04
C SER A 384 -16.78 -32.35 -11.20
N GLY A 385 -16.73 -33.42 -12.00
CA GLY A 385 -17.66 -33.67 -13.10
C GLY A 385 -17.50 -32.65 -14.23
N ASN A 386 -18.60 -32.09 -14.74
CA ASN A 386 -18.57 -31.07 -15.81
C ASN A 386 -18.55 -29.63 -15.26
N LYS A 387 -18.14 -29.43 -14.00
CA LYS A 387 -18.07 -28.10 -13.36
C LYS A 387 -16.65 -27.55 -13.43
N ARG A 388 -16.53 -26.22 -13.38
CA ARG A 388 -15.25 -25.51 -13.27
C ARG A 388 -15.21 -24.69 -11.99
N LYS A 389 -14.00 -24.48 -11.46
CA LYS A 389 -13.73 -23.67 -10.27
C LYS A 389 -12.76 -22.54 -10.63
N VAL A 390 -12.73 -21.49 -9.83
CA VAL A 390 -11.71 -20.44 -9.95
C VAL A 390 -10.49 -20.87 -9.15
N THR A 391 -9.34 -20.91 -9.81
CA THR A 391 -8.04 -21.12 -9.20
C THR A 391 -7.26 -19.81 -9.24
N ALA A 392 -6.62 -19.48 -8.13
CA ALA A 392 -5.83 -18.27 -7.97
C ALA A 392 -4.38 -18.62 -7.64
N PHE A 393 -3.44 -18.04 -8.38
CA PHE A 393 -2.03 -17.99 -8.03
C PHE A 393 -1.75 -16.61 -7.46
N VAL A 394 -1.18 -16.52 -6.26
CA VAL A 394 -0.85 -15.24 -5.60
C VAL A 394 0.50 -15.37 -4.91
N GLY A 395 1.38 -14.37 -5.05
CA GLY A 395 2.66 -14.36 -4.35
C GLY A 395 3.67 -13.39 -4.97
N GLY A 396 4.94 -13.79 -4.99
CA GLY A 396 6.09 -12.93 -5.32
C GLY A 396 6.56 -12.88 -6.77
N LEU A 397 6.24 -13.91 -7.56
CA LEU A 397 6.73 -14.04 -8.93
C LEU A 397 5.81 -13.31 -9.91
N ASP A 398 6.31 -12.23 -10.51
CA ASP A 398 5.74 -11.65 -11.73
C ASP A 398 5.99 -12.59 -12.92
N LEU A 399 5.09 -12.59 -13.90
CA LEU A 399 5.29 -13.30 -15.17
C LEU A 399 6.13 -12.46 -16.13
N CYS A 400 7.40 -12.24 -15.78
CA CYS A 400 8.33 -11.43 -16.56
C CYS A 400 9.77 -11.95 -16.51
N ASP A 401 10.67 -11.27 -17.22
CA ASP A 401 12.07 -11.64 -17.38
C ASP A 401 12.80 -11.79 -16.03
N GLY A 402 13.76 -12.72 -15.95
CA GLY A 402 14.59 -12.94 -14.78
C GLY A 402 13.91 -13.62 -13.58
N ARG A 403 12.64 -14.05 -13.72
CA ARG A 403 11.89 -14.72 -12.64
C ARG A 403 11.92 -16.24 -12.75
N TYR A 404 12.21 -16.78 -13.93
CA TYR A 404 12.42 -18.22 -14.07
C TYR A 404 13.76 -18.60 -13.44
N ASP A 405 13.73 -19.47 -12.44
CA ASP A 405 14.90 -20.09 -11.84
C ASP A 405 14.48 -21.40 -11.17
N THR A 406 15.46 -22.19 -10.78
CA THR A 406 15.32 -23.45 -10.06
C THR A 406 16.13 -23.41 -8.76
N PRO A 407 15.93 -24.33 -7.80
CA PRO A 407 16.66 -24.31 -6.52
C PRO A 407 18.20 -24.37 -6.63
N GLN A 408 18.74 -24.71 -7.80
CA GLN A 408 20.18 -24.72 -8.06
C GLN A 408 20.75 -23.31 -8.25
N HIS A 409 19.92 -22.34 -8.65
CA HIS A 409 20.31 -20.95 -8.87
C HIS A 409 21.57 -20.83 -9.72
N ARG A 410 21.49 -21.37 -10.94
CA ARG A 410 22.63 -21.54 -11.84
C ARG A 410 23.16 -20.17 -12.28
N LEU A 411 24.41 -19.85 -11.91
CA LEU A 411 25.02 -18.56 -12.25
C LEU A 411 25.57 -18.50 -13.68
N PHE A 412 26.17 -19.59 -14.16
CA PHE A 412 26.89 -19.65 -15.45
C PHE A 412 26.55 -20.87 -16.30
N LYS A 413 25.66 -21.72 -15.80
CA LYS A 413 25.24 -22.94 -16.49
C LYS A 413 23.94 -22.68 -17.22
N ASP A 414 23.78 -23.26 -18.41
CA ASP A 414 22.56 -23.22 -19.22
C ASP A 414 22.17 -21.81 -19.71
N LEU A 415 23.16 -20.91 -19.77
CA LEU A 415 23.02 -19.52 -20.23
C LEU A 415 22.55 -19.43 -21.69
N ASP A 416 23.09 -20.29 -22.55
CA ASP A 416 22.80 -20.40 -23.97
C ASP A 416 21.64 -21.35 -24.28
N THR A 417 20.93 -21.83 -23.27
CA THR A 417 19.79 -22.75 -23.41
C THR A 417 18.59 -22.29 -22.59
N VAL A 418 18.50 -22.69 -21.31
CA VAL A 418 17.36 -22.41 -20.41
C VAL A 418 17.17 -20.90 -20.18
N PHE A 419 18.28 -20.16 -20.11
CA PHE A 419 18.27 -18.72 -19.84
C PHE A 419 18.56 -17.87 -21.07
N GLU A 420 18.56 -18.49 -22.26
CA GLU A 420 18.78 -17.78 -23.50
C GLU A 420 17.69 -16.69 -23.66
N ASN A 421 18.10 -15.45 -23.92
CA ASN A 421 17.22 -14.28 -24.01
C ASN A 421 16.49 -13.89 -22.71
N ASP A 422 16.92 -14.43 -21.55
CA ASP A 422 16.36 -14.11 -20.24
C ASP A 422 17.45 -13.88 -19.16
N PHE A 423 18.53 -13.21 -19.57
CA PHE A 423 19.62 -12.83 -18.67
C PHE A 423 19.25 -11.61 -17.84
N HIS A 424 19.01 -11.81 -16.54
CA HIS A 424 18.63 -10.73 -15.65
C HIS A 424 19.71 -10.44 -14.59
N ASN A 425 20.32 -9.26 -14.69
CA ASN A 425 21.25 -8.76 -13.69
C ASN A 425 21.21 -7.22 -13.66
N PRO A 426 20.39 -6.62 -12.80
CA PRO A 426 20.29 -5.17 -12.69
C PRO A 426 21.43 -4.55 -11.88
N THR A 427 22.32 -5.36 -11.29
CA THR A 427 23.38 -4.90 -10.37
C THR A 427 24.54 -4.24 -11.09
N PHE A 428 24.93 -4.76 -12.26
CA PHE A 428 26.03 -4.19 -13.05
C PHE A 428 25.49 -3.34 -14.20
N SER A 429 26.18 -2.24 -14.50
CA SER A 429 25.88 -1.45 -15.69
C SER A 429 26.14 -2.26 -16.97
N GLN A 430 25.46 -1.93 -18.06
CA GLN A 430 25.66 -2.63 -19.34
C GLN A 430 27.13 -2.61 -19.79
N ALA A 431 27.80 -1.46 -19.61
CA ALA A 431 29.23 -1.32 -19.93
C ALA A 431 30.14 -2.29 -19.14
N GLN A 432 29.77 -2.65 -17.90
CA GLN A 432 30.50 -3.65 -17.11
C GLN A 432 30.22 -5.07 -17.63
N LYS A 433 28.98 -5.37 -18.00
CA LYS A 433 28.61 -6.68 -18.56
C LYS A 433 29.32 -6.96 -19.89
N ASP A 434 29.35 -5.97 -20.78
CA ASP A 434 29.96 -6.10 -22.12
C ASP A 434 31.49 -6.23 -22.03
N ARG A 435 32.12 -5.58 -21.03
CA ARG A 435 33.57 -5.63 -20.84
C ARG A 435 34.05 -6.96 -20.26
N ASP A 436 33.30 -7.51 -19.32
CA ASP A 436 33.70 -8.70 -18.57
C ASP A 436 33.02 -9.99 -19.08
N ASN A 437 32.30 -9.91 -20.20
CA ASN A 437 31.46 -10.99 -20.77
C ASN A 437 30.54 -11.64 -19.71
N HIS A 438 29.98 -10.82 -18.83
CA HIS A 438 29.20 -11.28 -17.68
C HIS A 438 27.74 -11.56 -18.07
N GLY A 439 27.45 -12.81 -18.44
CA GLY A 439 26.11 -13.39 -18.50
C GLY A 439 25.63 -13.93 -17.15
N MET A 440 25.86 -13.20 -16.04
CA MET A 440 25.43 -13.67 -14.72
C MET A 440 23.92 -13.48 -14.55
N ILE A 441 23.25 -14.50 -14.02
CA ILE A 441 21.89 -14.39 -13.49
C ILE A 441 22.00 -13.94 -12.03
N CYS A 442 21.25 -12.90 -11.65
CA CYS A 442 21.13 -12.51 -10.25
C CYS A 442 19.86 -13.13 -9.67
N THR A 443 20.01 -14.19 -8.88
CA THR A 443 18.89 -14.76 -8.14
C THR A 443 18.53 -13.84 -6.98
N VAL A 444 17.36 -13.22 -7.05
CA VAL A 444 16.75 -12.64 -5.86
C VAL A 444 16.13 -13.78 -5.07
N ARG A 445 16.74 -14.13 -3.94
CA ARG A 445 16.06 -14.96 -2.92
C ARG A 445 14.89 -14.18 -2.35
N LEU A 446 13.75 -14.26 -3.01
CA LEU A 446 12.49 -14.09 -2.34
C LEU A 446 12.08 -15.49 -1.86
N MET A 447 12.14 -15.73 -0.54
CA MET A 447 11.34 -16.79 0.06
C MET A 447 9.85 -16.40 -0.04
N ASP A 448 9.35 -16.24 -1.26
CA ASP A 448 7.96 -15.96 -1.52
C ASP A 448 7.30 -17.30 -1.82
N GLN A 449 6.78 -17.93 -0.77
CA GLN A 449 5.83 -19.03 -0.95
C GLN A 449 4.64 -18.47 -1.73
N LEU A 450 4.47 -18.93 -2.97
CA LEU A 450 3.26 -18.67 -3.74
C LEU A 450 2.21 -19.72 -3.37
N PRO A 451 1.14 -19.36 -2.64
CA PRO A 451 -0.03 -20.21 -2.57
C PRO A 451 -0.80 -20.21 -3.89
N MET A 452 -0.95 -21.37 -4.54
CA MET A 452 -2.12 -21.62 -5.38
C MET A 452 -3.30 -21.93 -4.45
N MET A 453 -4.37 -21.15 -4.52
CA MET A 453 -5.62 -21.40 -3.82
C MET A 453 -6.70 -21.82 -4.81
N SER A 454 -7.40 -22.92 -4.54
CA SER A 454 -8.49 -23.42 -5.37
C SER A 454 -9.75 -23.75 -4.57
#